data_AF-A0A7Y7XVV4-F1
#
_entry.id   AF-A0A7Y7XVV4-F1
#
_cell.length_a   1.000
_cell.length_b   1.000
_cell.length_c   1.000
_cell.angle_alpha   90.00
_cell.angle_beta   90.00
_cell.angle_gamma   90.00
#
_symmetry.space_group_name_H-M   'P 1'
#
loop_
_entity.id
_entity.type
_entity.pdbx_description
1 polymer ?
#
loop_
_entity_poly.entity_id
_entity_poly.type
_entity_poly.pdbx_seq_one_letter_code
_entity_poly.pdbx_strand_id
1 'polypeptide(L)'
;MGELLDFIFSRSSAFAIFKAGIVLWGVSLLGMSQIGPFLYDKDIDAHADRYKIEWLSGKKLEDTDCNALALNNAECRLAKHKARTLDSGLSLWNNIINNSMIIGKAFVGFSGLIFVLAPFFRDYERNIGA
;
A
#
# COMPACT_ATOMS: atom_id res chain seq x y z
N MET A 1 20.17 21.38 -20.79
CA MET A 1 20.37 20.93 -19.39
C MET A 1 19.90 22.00 -18.39
N GLY A 2 20.13 23.29 -18.65
CA GLY A 2 19.60 24.41 -17.84
C GLY A 2 18.07 24.45 -17.69
N GLU A 3 17.31 24.36 -18.79
CA GLU A 3 15.83 24.41 -18.73
C GLU A 3 15.18 23.30 -17.89
N LEU A 4 15.82 22.12 -17.82
CA LEU A 4 15.32 20.97 -17.07
C LEU A 4 15.58 21.16 -15.57
N LEU A 5 16.71 21.78 -15.21
CA LEU A 5 17.02 22.19 -13.85
C LEU A 5 16.10 23.33 -13.39
N ASP A 6 15.86 24.33 -14.23
CA ASP A 6 14.93 25.43 -13.91
C ASP A 6 13.49 24.95 -13.72
N PHE A 7 13.06 23.97 -14.52
CA PHE A 7 11.75 23.35 -14.34
C PHE A 7 11.68 22.54 -13.03
N ILE A 8 12.69 21.75 -12.69
CA ILE A 8 12.74 20.95 -11.46
C ILE A 8 12.83 21.82 -10.20
N PHE A 9 13.57 22.94 -10.26
CA PHE A 9 13.74 23.88 -9.15
C PHE A 9 12.75 25.05 -9.16
N SER A 10 11.74 25.01 -10.04
CA SER A 10 10.66 25.98 -10.02
C SER A 10 9.81 25.83 -8.75
N ARG A 11 9.46 26.97 -8.15
CA ARG A 11 8.56 26.99 -6.99
C ARG A 11 7.18 26.38 -7.31
N SER A 12 6.75 26.47 -8.57
CA SER A 12 5.49 25.89 -9.05
C SER A 12 5.53 24.36 -9.06
N SER A 13 6.61 23.77 -9.59
CA SER A 13 6.78 22.31 -9.67
C SER A 13 6.99 21.69 -8.28
N ALA A 14 7.78 22.32 -7.42
CA ALA A 14 7.95 21.89 -6.03
C ALA A 14 6.61 21.84 -5.28
N PHE A 15 5.79 22.89 -5.39
CA PHE A 15 4.48 22.94 -4.76
C PHE A 15 3.49 21.90 -5.33
N ALA A 16 3.56 21.64 -6.64
CA ALA A 16 2.76 20.59 -7.28
C ALA A 16 3.15 19.19 -6.77
N ILE A 17 4.46 18.89 -6.66
CA ILE A 17 4.98 17.62 -6.13
C ILE A 17 4.59 17.46 -4.66
N PHE A 18 4.69 18.51 -3.86
CA PHE A 18 4.26 18.50 -2.46
C PHE A 18 2.77 18.18 -2.31
N LYS A 19 1.91 18.84 -3.09
CA LYS A 19 0.46 18.56 -3.10
C LYS A 19 0.17 17.12 -3.52
N ALA A 20 0.82 16.63 -4.57
CA ALA A 20 0.67 15.25 -5.01
C ALA A 20 1.08 14.26 -3.90
N GLY A 21 2.18 14.54 -3.20
CA GLY A 21 2.65 13.76 -2.06
C GLY A 21 1.63 13.72 -0.91
N ILE A 22 1.07 14.87 -0.51
CA ILE A 22 0.04 14.94 0.54
C ILE A 22 -1.22 14.18 0.12
N VAL A 23 -1.68 14.35 -1.13
CA VAL A 23 -2.88 13.66 -1.62
C VAL A 23 -2.68 12.14 -1.61
N LEU A 24 -1.53 11.64 -2.09
CA LEU A 24 -1.18 10.22 -2.03
C LEU A 24 -1.18 9.71 -0.59
N TRP A 25 -0.60 10.48 0.33
CA TRP A 25 -0.59 10.14 1.75
C TRP A 25 -1.99 10.09 2.36
N GLY A 26 -2.82 11.10 2.06
CA GLY A 26 -4.20 11.19 2.52
C GLY A 26 -5.06 10.03 2.01
N VAL A 27 -4.98 9.71 0.70
CA VAL A 27 -5.70 8.58 0.10
C VAL A 27 -5.25 7.25 0.72
N SER A 28 -3.96 7.10 1.01
CA SER A 28 -3.43 5.90 1.69
C SER A 28 -4.00 5.74 3.10
N LEU A 29 -4.04 6.83 3.88
CA LEU A 29 -4.61 6.85 5.23
C LEU A 29 -6.12 6.59 5.22
N LEU A 30 -6.85 7.15 4.25
CA LEU A 30 -8.27 6.88 4.06
C LEU A 30 -8.51 5.42 3.68
N GLY A 31 -7.68 4.86 2.81
CA GLY A 31 -7.71 3.45 2.45
C GLY A 31 -7.48 2.55 3.68
N MET A 32 -6.48 2.87 4.51
CA MET A 32 -6.24 2.20 5.80
C MET A 32 -7.46 2.27 6.72
N SER A 33 -8.06 3.46 6.87
CA SER A 33 -9.17 3.68 7.79
C SER A 33 -10.46 2.99 7.38
N GLN A 34 -10.75 2.89 6.07
CA GLN A 34 -12.01 2.32 5.58
C GLN A 34 -11.91 0.83 5.30
N ILE A 35 -10.81 0.39 4.68
CA ILE A 35 -10.66 -0.99 4.22
C ILE A 35 -10.01 -1.87 5.29
N GLY A 36 -9.19 -1.31 6.18
CA GLY A 36 -8.51 -2.04 7.25
C GLY A 36 -9.47 -2.81 8.18
N PRO A 37 -10.48 -2.16 8.79
CA PRO A 37 -11.44 -2.84 9.66
C PRO A 37 -12.23 -3.93 8.92
N PHE A 38 -12.64 -3.66 7.68
CA PHE A 38 -13.37 -4.64 6.86
C PHE A 38 -12.52 -5.88 6.54
N LEU A 39 -11.26 -5.67 6.15
CA LEU A 39 -10.33 -6.78 5.90
C LEU A 39 -10.06 -7.58 7.17
N TYR A 40 -9.94 -6.91 8.32
CA TYR A 40 -9.73 -7.56 9.61
C TYR A 40 -10.92 -8.42 10.03
N ASP A 41 -12.14 -7.91 9.90
CA ASP A 41 -13.35 -8.70 10.19
C ASP A 41 -13.45 -9.93 9.27
N LYS A 42 -13.09 -9.77 8.00
CA LYS A 42 -13.09 -10.88 7.03
C LYS A 42 -11.98 -11.90 7.28
N ASP A 43 -10.85 -11.45 7.79
CA ASP A 43 -9.74 -12.31 8.21
C ASP A 43 -10.13 -13.17 9.41
N ILE A 44 -10.78 -12.58 10.43
CA ILE A 44 -11.34 -13.31 11.58
C ILE A 44 -12.35 -14.37 11.11
N ASP A 45 -13.30 -13.99 10.25
CA ASP A 45 -14.29 -14.93 9.72
C ASP A 45 -13.62 -16.10 8.98
N ALA A 46 -12.58 -15.82 8.18
CA ALA A 46 -11.87 -16.85 7.44
C ALA A 46 -11.05 -17.77 8.36
N HIS A 47 -10.47 -17.22 9.42
CA HIS A 47 -9.81 -18.00 10.46
C HIS A 47 -10.79 -18.89 11.23
N ALA A 48 -11.98 -18.39 11.56
CA ALA A 48 -13.03 -19.18 12.20
C ALA A 48 -13.46 -20.36 11.31
N ASP A 49 -13.69 -20.13 10.02
CA ASP A 49 -14.02 -21.17 9.05
C ASP A 49 -12.88 -22.20 8.92
N ARG A 50 -11.62 -21.73 8.91
CA ARG A 50 -10.44 -22.60 8.89
C ARG A 50 -10.40 -23.51 10.10
N TYR A 51 -10.51 -22.98 11.31
CA TYR A 51 -10.47 -23.77 12.54
C TYR A 51 -11.62 -24.78 12.62
N LYS A 52 -12.81 -24.43 12.14
CA LYS A 52 -13.96 -25.36 12.07
C LYS A 52 -13.61 -26.60 11.22
N ILE A 53 -12.99 -26.42 10.06
CA ILE A 53 -12.63 -27.52 9.16
C ILE A 53 -11.39 -28.28 9.66
N GLU A 54 -10.41 -27.60 10.25
CA GLU A 54 -9.24 -28.25 10.88
C GLU A 54 -9.66 -29.13 12.06
N TRP A 55 -10.63 -28.69 12.87
CA TRP A 55 -11.20 -29.48 13.95
C TRP A 55 -11.95 -30.72 13.43
N LEU A 56 -12.75 -30.58 12.37
CA LEU A 56 -13.50 -31.69 11.77
C LEU A 56 -12.60 -32.73 11.07
N SER A 57 -11.50 -32.29 10.46
CA SER A 57 -10.60 -33.17 9.70
C SER A 57 -9.39 -33.68 10.49
N GLY A 58 -9.08 -33.08 11.64
CA GLY A 58 -7.90 -33.38 12.43
C GLY A 58 -6.57 -33.04 11.75
N LYS A 59 -6.62 -32.32 10.62
CA LYS A 59 -5.47 -31.94 9.80
C LYS A 59 -5.54 -30.45 9.48
N LYS A 60 -4.38 -29.86 9.13
CA LYS A 60 -4.32 -28.48 8.63
C LYS A 60 -5.13 -28.35 7.36
N LEU A 61 -5.81 -27.22 7.18
CA LEU A 61 -6.70 -26.95 6.04
C LEU A 61 -6.00 -27.11 4.67
N GLU A 62 -4.69 -26.86 4.63
CA GLU A 62 -3.88 -27.03 3.42
C GLU A 62 -3.76 -28.49 3.00
N ASP A 63 -3.66 -29.40 3.97
CA ASP A 63 -3.47 -30.85 3.81
C ASP A 63 -4.80 -31.62 3.81
N THR A 64 -5.92 -30.98 4.16
CA THR A 64 -7.24 -31.59 4.15
C THR A 64 -7.72 -31.80 2.72
N ASP A 65 -7.98 -33.06 2.37
CA ASP A 65 -8.66 -33.42 1.12
C ASP A 65 -10.16 -33.17 1.28
N CYS A 66 -10.65 -32.08 0.69
CA CYS A 66 -12.06 -31.71 0.78
C CYS A 66 -12.99 -32.78 0.18
N ASN A 67 -12.49 -33.64 -0.72
CA ASN A 67 -13.29 -34.73 -1.28
C ASN A 67 -13.54 -35.86 -0.25
N ALA A 68 -12.69 -35.98 0.77
CA ALA A 68 -12.87 -36.95 1.85
C ALA A 68 -13.98 -36.55 2.84
N LEU A 69 -14.34 -35.26 2.91
CA LEU A 69 -15.44 -34.77 3.73
C LEU A 69 -16.74 -34.75 2.90
N ALA A 70 -17.37 -35.91 2.71
CA ALA A 70 -18.56 -36.05 1.86
C ALA A 70 -19.70 -35.06 2.20
N LEU A 71 -19.90 -34.75 3.48
CA LEU A 71 -20.95 -33.83 3.95
C LEU A 71 -20.53 -32.35 3.95
N ASN A 72 -19.23 -32.06 4.05
CA ASN A 72 -18.69 -30.70 4.20
C ASN A 72 -17.72 -30.29 3.07
N ASN A 73 -17.74 -30.97 1.92
CA ASN A 73 -16.83 -30.72 0.79
C ASN A 73 -16.95 -29.27 0.29
N ALA A 74 -18.19 -28.78 0.17
CA ALA A 74 -18.46 -27.41 -0.25
C ALA A 74 -17.91 -26.37 0.76
N GLU A 75 -18.11 -26.58 2.06
CA GLU A 75 -17.57 -25.71 3.12
C GLU A 75 -16.04 -25.72 3.13
N CYS A 76 -15.42 -26.91 2.97
CA CYS A 76 -13.96 -27.04 2.91
C CYS A 76 -13.36 -26.30 1.70
N ARG A 77 -13.96 -26.43 0.52
CA ARG A 77 -13.53 -25.71 -0.70
C ARG A 77 -13.69 -24.20 -0.54
N LEU A 78 -14.82 -23.76 0.03
CA LEU A 78 -15.07 -22.35 0.32
C LEU A 78 -14.06 -21.79 1.31
N ALA A 79 -13.79 -22.48 2.42
CA ALA A 79 -12.79 -22.06 3.40
C ALA A 79 -11.39 -21.96 2.77
N LYS A 80 -11.00 -22.96 1.96
CA LYS A 80 -9.69 -22.96 1.27
C LYS A 80 -9.57 -21.85 0.22
N HIS A 81 -10.66 -21.51 -0.45
CA HIS A 81 -10.71 -20.38 -1.39
C HIS A 81 -10.69 -19.04 -0.67
N LYS A 82 -11.48 -18.89 0.40
CA LYS A 82 -11.59 -17.69 1.21
C LYS A 82 -10.24 -17.36 1.86
N ALA A 83 -9.59 -18.34 2.48
CA ALA A 83 -8.26 -18.18 3.07
C ALA A 83 -7.23 -17.73 2.02
N ARG A 84 -7.12 -18.40 0.86
CA ARG A 84 -6.15 -18.00 -0.18
C ARG A 84 -6.42 -16.62 -0.77
N THR A 85 -7.69 -16.31 -1.03
CA THR A 85 -8.08 -15.01 -1.62
C THR A 85 -7.86 -13.87 -0.64
N LEU A 86 -8.17 -14.08 0.64
CA LEU A 86 -7.91 -13.09 1.70
C LEU A 86 -6.42 -12.88 1.89
N ASP A 87 -5.62 -13.93 2.02
CA ASP A 87 -4.19 -13.81 2.28
C ASP A 87 -3.48 -13.07 1.12
N SER A 88 -3.82 -13.41 -0.13
CA SER A 88 -3.35 -12.68 -1.31
C SER A 88 -3.89 -11.24 -1.36
N GLY A 89 -5.15 -11.02 -1.01
CA GLY A 89 -5.77 -9.69 -1.05
C GLY A 89 -5.20 -8.75 0.00
N LEU A 90 -4.96 -9.26 1.21
CA LEU A 90 -4.39 -8.53 2.34
C LEU A 90 -2.92 -8.18 2.07
N SER A 91 -2.15 -9.12 1.52
CA SER A 91 -0.77 -8.89 1.09
C SER A 91 -0.68 -7.82 0.00
N LEU A 92 -1.53 -7.90 -1.02
CA LEU A 92 -1.56 -6.94 -2.13
C LEU A 92 -2.00 -5.54 -1.65
N TRP A 93 -3.01 -5.49 -0.78
CA TRP A 93 -3.46 -4.24 -0.16
C TRP A 93 -2.37 -3.61 0.70
N ASN A 94 -1.72 -4.38 1.58
CA ASN A 94 -0.61 -3.89 2.39
C ASN A 94 0.53 -3.36 1.52
N ASN A 95 0.88 -4.06 0.43
CA ASN A 95 1.90 -3.61 -0.51
C ASN A 95 1.51 -2.30 -1.19
N ILE A 96 0.28 -2.17 -1.69
CA ILE A 96 -0.20 -0.94 -2.33
C ILE A 96 -0.12 0.24 -1.35
N ILE A 97 -0.65 0.05 -0.14
CA ILE A 97 -0.73 1.08 0.89
C ILE A 97 0.66 1.48 1.39
N ASN A 98 1.56 0.52 1.62
CA ASN A 98 2.94 0.84 2.01
C ASN A 98 3.68 1.57 0.89
N ASN A 99 3.56 1.11 -0.35
CA ASN A 99 4.21 1.76 -1.49
C ASN A 99 3.69 3.19 -1.70
N SER A 100 2.37 3.39 -1.63
CA SER A 100 1.78 4.72 -1.76
C SER A 100 2.19 5.65 -0.61
N MET A 101 2.31 5.13 0.62
CA MET A 101 2.87 5.88 1.74
C MET A 101 4.33 6.26 1.52
N ILE A 102 5.18 5.33 1.09
CA ILE A 102 6.61 5.58 0.85
C ILE A 102 6.78 6.64 -0.24
N ILE A 103 6.08 6.48 -1.36
CA ILE A 103 6.12 7.43 -2.48
C ILE A 103 5.62 8.80 -2.04
N GLY A 104 4.54 8.86 -1.26
CA GLY A 104 4.02 10.12 -0.72
C GLY A 104 5.04 10.83 0.19
N LYS A 105 5.71 10.10 1.10
CA LYS A 105 6.78 10.68 1.95
C LYS A 105 7.95 11.16 1.09
N ALA A 106 8.34 10.38 0.07
CA ALA A 106 9.43 10.73 -0.83
C ALA A 106 9.14 12.02 -1.59
N PHE A 107 7.93 12.20 -2.13
CA PHE A 107 7.54 13.44 -2.82
C PHE A 107 7.51 14.66 -1.88
N VAL A 108 7.01 14.50 -0.65
CA VAL A 108 7.04 15.57 0.35
C VAL A 108 8.48 15.93 0.71
N GLY A 109 9.33 14.94 0.98
CA GLY A 109 10.74 15.14 1.31
C GLY A 109 11.53 15.78 0.16
N PHE A 110 11.30 15.30 -1.07
CA PHE A 110 11.93 15.84 -2.28
C PHE A 110 11.51 17.28 -2.54
N SER A 111 10.23 17.62 -2.35
CA SER A 111 9.79 19.02 -2.43
C SER A 111 10.45 19.90 -1.36
N GLY A 112 10.63 19.39 -0.14
CA GLY A 112 11.33 20.10 0.92
C GLY A 112 12.79 20.39 0.54
N LEU A 113 13.48 19.39 -0.01
CA LEU A 113 14.84 19.54 -0.53
C LEU A 113 14.94 20.59 -1.64
N ILE A 114 14.01 20.57 -2.61
CA ILE A 114 13.96 21.59 -3.66
C ILE A 114 13.80 22.98 -3.05
N PHE A 115 12.93 23.15 -2.05
CA PHE A 115 12.70 24.45 -1.42
C PHE A 115 13.94 24.98 -0.68
N VAL A 116 14.73 24.10 -0.06
CA VAL A 116 15.97 24.46 0.66
C VAL A 116 17.13 24.73 -0.32
N LEU A 117 17.24 23.97 -1.40
CA LEU A 117 18.35 24.08 -2.35
C LEU A 117 18.14 25.15 -3.44
N ALA A 118 16.88 25.47 -3.78
CA ALA A 118 16.54 26.51 -4.76
C ALA A 118 17.24 27.87 -4.54
N PRO A 119 17.36 28.43 -3.31
CA PRO A 119 18.08 29.69 -3.11
C PRO A 119 19.58 29.57 -3.42
N PHE A 120 20.24 28.47 -3.06
CA PHE A 120 21.68 28.28 -3.32
C PHE A 120 22.03 28.24 -4.80
N PHE A 121 21.20 27.56 -5.61
CA PHE A 121 21.40 27.52 -7.07
C PHE A 121 21.17 28.88 -7.72
N ARG A 122 20.17 29.64 -7.24
CA ARG A 122 19.86 30.98 -7.75
C ARG A 122 20.99 31.98 -7.43
N ASP A 123 21.65 31.85 -6.28
CA ASP A 123 22.82 32.67 -5.93
C ASP A 123 24.10 32.24 -6.66
N TYR A 124 24.25 30.95 -6.98
CA TYR A 124 25.35 30.45 -7.81
C TYR A 124 25.31 31.00 -9.24
N GLU A 125 24.14 30.97 -9.89
CA GLU A 125 23.97 31.58 -11.22
C GLU A 125 24.24 33.09 -11.21
N ARG A 126 23.80 33.79 -10.16
CA ARG A 126 24.02 35.24 -10.03
C ARG A 126 25.51 35.59 -9.89
N ASN A 127 26.32 34.73 -9.28
CA ASN A 127 27.75 34.97 -9.06
C ASN A 127 28.68 34.53 -10.21
N ILE A 128 28.22 33.68 -11.12
CA ILE A 128 29.00 33.25 -12.31
C ILE A 128 28.55 33.98 -13.57
N GLY A 129 27.32 34.50 -13.59
CA GLY A 129 26.80 35.34 -14.68
C GLY A 129 27.16 36.84 -14.59
N ALA A 130 28.01 37.24 -13.64
CA ALA A 130 28.59 38.58 -13.52
C ALA A 130 30.10 38.52 -13.77
#